data_AF-A0A2C9T5N7-F1
#
_entry.id   AF-A0A2C9T5N7-F1
#
_cell.length_a   1.000
_cell.length_b   1.000
_cell.length_c   1.000
_cell.angle_alpha   90.00
_cell.angle_beta   90.00
_cell.angle_gamma   90.00
#
_symmetry.space_group_name_H-M   'P 1'
#
loop_
_entity.id
_entity.type
_entity.pdbx_description
1 polymer ?
#
loop_
_entity_poly.entity_id
_entity_poly.type
_entity_poly.pdbx_seq_one_letter_code
_entity_poly.pdbx_strand_id
1 'polypeptide(L)'
;MAKRTRLRIQEACDDLYCDPDDAAAAGRLRQLLGRVPTASSNGVGAHVGVVSRASWRRLVKIACDELHDDPGDDDARDRLLLLLAAGDGGLAPAVA
;
A
#
# COMPACT_ATOMS: atom_id res chain seq x y z
N MET A 1 -13.50 -13.13 -13.54
CA MET A 1 -13.66 -12.36 -12.29
C MET A 1 -12.58 -11.28 -12.07
N ALA A 2 -11.49 -11.24 -12.84
CA ALA A 2 -10.39 -10.28 -12.67
C ALA A 2 -10.74 -8.79 -12.87
N LYS A 3 -11.66 -8.45 -13.78
CA LYS A 3 -12.04 -7.04 -14.06
C LYS A 3 -12.61 -6.29 -12.86
N ARG A 4 -13.35 -6.97 -11.98
CA ARG A 4 -13.92 -6.35 -10.76
C ARG A 4 -12.85 -6.12 -9.70
N THR A 5 -11.85 -6.99 -9.62
CA THR A 5 -10.72 -6.79 -8.68
C THR A 5 -9.85 -5.63 -9.14
N ARG A 6 -9.58 -5.53 -10.44
CA ARG A 6 -8.83 -4.41 -11.03
C ARG A 6 -9.45 -3.06 -10.67
N LEU A 7 -10.75 -2.89 -10.94
CA LEU A 7 -11.46 -1.64 -10.67
C LEU A 7 -11.42 -1.26 -9.19
N ARG A 8 -11.60 -2.24 -8.29
CA ARG A 8 -11.55 -1.99 -6.84
C ARG A 8 -10.16 -1.61 -6.33
N ILE A 9 -9.09 -2.12 -6.96
CA ILE A 9 -7.73 -1.71 -6.65
C ILE A 9 -7.53 -0.26 -7.07
N GLN A 10 -7.98 0.11 -8.27
CA GLN A 10 -7.90 1.47 -8.78
C GLN A 10 -8.66 2.46 -7.89
N GLU A 11 -9.92 2.16 -7.55
CA GLU A 11 -10.73 2.99 -6.63
C GLU A 11 -10.03 3.17 -5.26
N ALA A 12 -9.48 2.10 -4.69
CA ALA A 12 -8.78 2.19 -3.41
C ALA A 12 -7.44 2.96 -3.54
N CYS A 13 -6.79 2.91 -4.70
CA CYS A 13 -5.58 3.69 -4.98
C CYS A 13 -5.93 5.17 -5.10
N ASP A 14 -7.03 5.53 -5.75
CA ASP A 14 -7.50 6.91 -5.85
C ASP A 14 -7.83 7.50 -4.48
N ASP A 15 -8.50 6.72 -3.63
CA ASP A 15 -8.82 7.11 -2.25
C ASP A 15 -7.53 7.42 -1.45
N LEU A 16 -6.52 6.54 -1.51
CA LEU A 16 -5.23 6.75 -0.83
C LEU A 16 -4.36 7.83 -1.49
N TYR A 17 -4.51 8.03 -2.80
CA TYR A 17 -3.84 9.12 -3.49
C TYR A 17 -4.38 10.47 -2.99
N CYS A 18 -5.69 10.57 -2.76
CA CYS A 18 -6.36 11.74 -2.19
C CYS A 18 -6.01 11.91 -0.71
N ASP A 19 -6.20 10.87 0.10
CA ASP A 19 -5.90 10.83 1.53
C ASP A 19 -5.07 9.60 1.91
N PRO A 20 -3.73 9.74 1.96
CA PRO A 20 -2.86 8.63 2.33
C PRO A 20 -3.08 8.09 3.76
N ASP A 21 -3.77 8.84 4.62
CA ASP A 21 -4.01 8.44 6.01
C ASP A 21 -5.43 7.84 6.20
N ASP A 22 -6.19 7.65 5.11
CA ASP A 22 -7.46 6.94 5.14
C ASP A 22 -7.23 5.46 5.48
N ALA A 23 -7.41 5.14 6.76
CA ALA A 23 -7.30 3.79 7.29
C ALA A 23 -8.30 2.81 6.66
N ALA A 24 -9.47 3.28 6.21
CA ALA A 24 -10.45 2.44 5.54
C ALA A 24 -9.99 2.10 4.11
N ALA A 25 -9.44 3.07 3.37
CA ALA A 25 -8.86 2.83 2.05
C ALA A 25 -7.65 1.89 2.15
N ALA A 26 -6.74 2.13 3.10
CA ALA A 26 -5.63 1.23 3.41
C ALA A 26 -6.10 -0.20 3.72
N GLY A 27 -7.13 -0.35 4.56
CA GLY A 27 -7.70 -1.64 4.93
C GLY A 27 -8.34 -2.39 3.74
N ARG A 28 -9.05 -1.68 2.85
CA ARG A 28 -9.59 -2.26 1.60
C ARG A 28 -8.45 -2.76 0.70
N LEU A 29 -7.41 -1.96 0.56
CA LEU A 29 -6.30 -2.22 -0.35
C LEU A 29 -5.46 -3.41 0.13
N ARG A 30 -5.19 -3.53 1.43
CA ARG A 30 -4.57 -4.74 2.02
C ARG A 30 -5.37 -6.01 1.73
N GLN A 31 -6.70 -5.96 1.85
CA GLN A 31 -7.56 -7.12 1.57
C GLN A 31 -7.59 -7.49 0.09
N LEU A 32 -7.57 -6.51 -0.80
CA LEU A 32 -7.56 -6.73 -2.25
C LEU A 32 -6.21 -7.29 -2.71
N LEU A 33 -5.10 -6.78 -2.17
CA LEU A 33 -3.75 -7.20 -2.55
C LEU A 33 -3.33 -8.51 -1.88
N GLY A 34 -3.61 -8.71 -0.59
CA GLY A 34 -3.23 -9.90 0.17
C GLY A 34 -4.03 -11.17 -0.18
N ARG A 35 -5.07 -11.05 -1.00
CA ARG A 35 -5.86 -12.19 -1.50
C ARG A 35 -5.31 -12.78 -2.80
N VAL A 36 -4.28 -12.17 -3.40
CA VAL A 36 -3.55 -12.76 -4.52
C VAL A 36 -2.29 -13.39 -3.94
N PRO A 37 -2.06 -14.70 -4.15
CA PRO A 37 -0.82 -15.32 -3.71
C PRO A 37 0.30 -14.79 -4.60
N THR A 38 1.02 -13.76 -4.14
CA THR A 38 2.31 -13.39 -4.71
C THR A 38 3.33 -14.37 -4.12
N ALA A 39 3.82 -15.26 -4.97
CA ALA A 39 5.02 -16.02 -4.72
C ALA A 39 6.19 -15.19 -5.23
N SER A 40 6.63 -14.19 -4.48
CA SER A 40 7.93 -13.57 -4.71
C SER A 40 8.53 -13.11 -3.39
N SER A 41 9.25 -14.03 -2.75
CA SER A 41 10.24 -13.67 -1.74
C SER A 41 11.44 -13.10 -2.46
N ASN A 42 11.44 -11.80 -2.75
CA ASN A 42 12.69 -11.10 -3.02
C ASN A 42 12.88 -10.04 -1.93
N GLY A 43 13.75 -10.39 -0.99
CA GLY A 43 14.03 -9.59 0.19
C GLY A 43 14.54 -8.20 -0.17
N VAL A 44 13.69 -7.20 0.00
CA VAL A 44 14.15 -5.85 0.35
C VAL A 44 14.17 -5.79 1.87
N GLY A 45 15.15 -6.51 2.43
CA GLY A 45 15.55 -6.32 3.81
C GLY A 45 16.30 -4.99 3.94
N ALA A 46 15.95 -4.25 4.99
CA ALA A 46 16.78 -3.25 5.63
C ALA A 46 17.11 -2.00 4.81
N HIS A 47 16.18 -1.03 4.80
CA HIS A 47 16.45 0.37 5.15
C HIS A 47 15.14 1.06 5.54
N VAL A 48 14.45 0.60 6.60
CA VAL A 48 13.46 1.45 7.26
C VAL A 48 14.22 2.45 8.13
N GLY A 49 14.98 3.34 7.47
CA GLY A 49 15.31 4.62 8.05
C GLY A 49 13.99 5.31 8.36
N VAL A 50 13.94 6.11 9.44
CA VAL A 50 12.75 6.85 9.85
C VAL A 50 12.29 7.74 8.69
N VAL A 51 11.40 7.21 7.85
CA VAL A 51 10.85 7.93 6.72
C VAL A 51 9.91 8.95 7.33
N SER A 52 10.17 10.24 7.10
CA SER A 52 9.27 11.28 7.61
C SER A 52 7.84 11.00 7.14
N ARG A 53 6.82 11.39 7.92
CA ARG A 53 5.42 11.18 7.53
C ARG A 53 5.13 11.77 6.14
N ALA A 54 5.74 12.90 5.79
CA ALA A 54 5.63 13.50 4.47
C ALA A 54 6.24 12.61 3.36
N SER A 55 7.42 12.04 3.61
CA SER A 55 8.07 11.09 2.69
C SER A 55 7.25 9.81 2.54
N TRP A 56 6.68 9.29 3.63
CA TRP A 56 5.79 8.12 3.58
C TRP A 56 4.54 8.39 2.74
N ARG A 57 3.83 9.52 2.98
CA ARG A 57 2.66 9.94 2.19
C ARG A 57 2.98 10.03 0.71
N ARG A 58 4.16 10.57 0.36
CA ARG A 58 4.60 10.67 -1.04
C ARG A 58 4.83 9.29 -1.66
N LEU A 59 5.47 8.38 -0.95
CA LEU A 59 5.71 7.02 -1.42
C LEU A 59 4.41 6.23 -1.61
N VAL A 60 3.43 6.41 -0.72
CA VAL A 60 2.09 5.83 -0.89
C VAL A 60 1.43 6.34 -2.15
N LYS A 61 1.43 7.66 -2.40
CA LYS A 61 0.87 8.24 -3.63
C LYS A 61 1.53 7.68 -4.90
N ILE A 62 2.86 7.58 -4.92
CA ILE A 62 3.60 7.03 -6.08
C ILE A 62 3.19 5.58 -6.33
N ALA A 63 3.17 4.74 -5.29
CA ALA A 63 2.80 3.35 -5.44
C ALA A 63 1.31 3.17 -5.83
N CYS A 64 0.43 4.05 -5.37
CA CYS A 64 -0.96 4.09 -5.81
C CYS A 64 -1.11 4.51 -7.28
N ASP A 65 -0.33 5.48 -7.75
CA ASP A 65 -0.32 5.93 -9.16
C ASP A 65 0.18 4.81 -10.09
N GLU A 66 1.31 4.20 -9.75
CA GLU A 66 1.88 3.04 -10.47
C GLU A 66 0.86 1.89 -10.56
N LEU A 67 0.22 1.55 -9.44
CA LEU A 67 -0.74 0.45 -9.38
C LEU A 67 -2.11 0.79 -10.00
N HIS A 68 -2.47 2.07 -10.07
CA HIS A 68 -3.65 2.53 -10.77
C HIS A 68 -3.49 2.32 -12.29
N ASP A 69 -2.32 2.68 -12.82
CA ASP A 69 -1.95 2.53 -14.24
C ASP A 69 -1.78 1.06 -14.63
N ASP A 70 -0.99 0.29 -13.87
CA ASP A 70 -0.82 -1.14 -14.05
C ASP A 70 -1.12 -1.96 -12.78
N PRO A 71 -2.36 -2.45 -12.62
CA PRO A 71 -2.75 -3.30 -11.50
C PRO A 71 -2.06 -4.68 -11.46
N GLY A 72 -1.30 -5.04 -12.51
CA GLY A 72 -0.49 -6.26 -12.59
C GLY A 72 0.96 -6.07 -12.17
N ASP A 73 1.39 -4.84 -11.85
CA ASP A 73 2.76 -4.56 -11.40
C ASP A 73 2.98 -5.12 -9.99
N ASP A 74 3.65 -6.28 -9.91
CA ASP A 74 3.94 -6.94 -8.64
C ASP A 74 4.90 -6.13 -7.75
N ASP A 75 5.82 -5.35 -8.32
CA ASP A 75 6.76 -4.51 -7.56
C ASP A 75 6.04 -3.33 -6.90
N ALA A 76 5.12 -2.68 -7.63
CA ALA A 76 4.26 -1.62 -7.08
C ALA A 76 3.35 -2.15 -5.96
N ARG A 77 2.84 -3.37 -6.11
CA ARG A 77 2.01 -4.04 -5.09
C ARG A 77 2.79 -4.33 -3.81
N ASP A 78 3.96 -4.94 -3.93
CA ASP A 78 4.78 -5.31 -2.77
C ASP A 78 5.28 -4.05 -2.03
N ARG A 79 5.68 -3.02 -2.78
CA ARG A 79 6.02 -1.71 -2.22
C ARG A 79 4.85 -1.09 -1.44
N LEU A 80 3.66 -1.10 -2.02
CA LEU A 80 2.46 -0.55 -1.37
C LEU A 80 2.11 -1.34 -0.10
N LEU A 81 2.19 -2.67 -0.12
CA LEU A 81 2.00 -3.50 1.08
C LEU A 81 3.00 -3.17 2.20
N LEU A 82 4.28 -2.98 1.85
CA LEU A 82 5.31 -2.60 2.82
C LEU A 82 5.04 -1.22 3.44
N LEU A 83 4.68 -0.24 2.60
CA LEU A 83 4.34 1.12 3.06
C LEU A 83 3.11 1.12 3.95
N LEU A 84 2.08 0.35 3.60
CA LEU A 84 0.88 0.21 4.42
C LEU A 84 1.19 -0.45 5.76
N ALA A 85 2.08 -1.45 5.82
CA ALA A 85 2.50 -2.07 7.07
C ALA A 85 3.31 -1.10 7.96
N ALA A 86 4.19 -0.29 7.35
CA ALA A 86 4.98 0.72 8.05
C ALA A 86 4.12 1.87 8.60
N GLY A 87 3.04 2.26 7.90
CA GLY A 87 2.09 3.28 8.35
C GLY A 87 1.19 2.83 9.51
N ASP A 88 0.86 1.53 9.58
CA ASP A 88 0.09 0.93 10.68
C ASP A 88 0.87 0.89 12.00
N GLY A 89 2.18 0.61 11.91
CA GLY A 89 3.06 0.44 13.08
C GLY A 89 3.42 1.75 13.82
N GLY A 90 3.12 2.91 13.24
CA GLY A 90 3.41 4.23 13.83
C GLY A 90 2.34 4.77 14.78
N LEU A 91 1.22 4.06 14.96
CA LEU A 91 0.12 4.45 15.84
C LEU A 91 -0.27 3.32 16.81
N ALA A 92 0.71 2.57 17.33
CA ALA A 92 0.48 1.83 18.56
C ALA A 92 0.35 2.85 19.71
N PRO A 93 -0.74 2.86 20.49
CA PRO A 93 -0.84 3.76 21.64
C PRO A 93 0.28 3.39 22.62
N ALA A 94 1.04 4.40 23.07
CA ALA A 94 1.81 4.28 24.29
C ALA A 94 0.84 3.86 25.40
N VAL A 95 0.85 2.57 25.73
CA VAL A 95 0.16 2.05 26.90
C VAL A 95 0.83 2.67 28.11
N ALA A 96 0.09 3.55 28.78
CA ALA A 96 0.39 4.05 30.13
C ALA A 96 -0.26 3.12 31.15
#